data_AF-A0A1M3N5D0-F1
#
_entry.id   AF-A0A1M3N5D0-F1
#
_cell.length_a   1.000
_cell.length_b   1.000
_cell.length_c   1.000
_cell.angle_alpha   90.00
_cell.angle_beta   90.00
_cell.angle_gamma   90.00
#
_symmetry.space_group_name_H-M   'P 1'
#
loop_
_entity.id
_entity.type
_entity.pdbx_description
1 polymer ?
#
loop_
_entity_poly.entity_id
_entity_poly.type
_entity_poly.pdbx_seq_one_letter_code
_entity_poly.pdbx_strand_id
1 'polypeptide(L)'
;MSFVTRTLAGLAIVLSTSAAVVACRPAAEPRTVSMRMVGSPANASVTIDDIFVGRLDIVAARGVALPVGTHRVSVEAPGYLPWDKIVEAKEGAGPVRLEVRLVATPD
;
A
#
# COMPACT_ATOMS: atom_id res chain seq x y z
N MET A 1 17.56 -65.67 -48.94
CA MET A 1 18.31 -64.75 -48.07
C MET A 1 17.64 -63.38 -48.17
N SER A 2 16.76 -63.04 -47.23
CA SER A 2 17.06 -62.12 -46.10
C SER A 2 17.21 -60.68 -46.61
N PHE A 3 16.18 -59.83 -46.57
CA PHE A 3 15.64 -59.04 -45.44
C PHE A 3 16.02 -57.55 -45.63
N VAL A 4 15.19 -56.63 -45.11
CA VAL A 4 15.52 -55.22 -44.74
C VAL A 4 15.40 -54.19 -45.90
N THR A 5 14.53 -53.15 -45.94
CA THR A 5 13.52 -52.63 -44.99
C THR A 5 12.49 -51.75 -45.73
N ARG A 6 11.29 -51.74 -45.17
CA ARG A 6 10.16 -50.83 -45.35
C ARG A 6 10.54 -49.37 -45.03
N THR A 7 9.92 -48.40 -45.71
CA THR A 7 9.07 -47.39 -45.04
C THR A 7 8.34 -46.49 -46.05
N LEU A 8 7.02 -46.61 -46.07
CA LEU A 8 6.07 -45.60 -46.53
C LEU A 8 5.45 -44.96 -45.29
N ALA A 9 5.07 -43.69 -45.44
CA ALA A 9 4.01 -42.98 -44.73
C ALA A 9 4.33 -42.22 -43.42
N GLY A 10 3.86 -40.97 -43.45
CA GLY A 10 3.34 -40.23 -42.30
C GLY A 10 4.40 -39.48 -41.49
N LEU A 11 4.12 -38.37 -40.84
CA LEU A 11 2.93 -37.55 -40.69
C LEU A 11 3.42 -36.33 -39.89
N ALA A 12 2.94 -35.15 -40.26
CA ALA A 12 2.83 -33.95 -39.43
C ALA A 12 3.98 -33.60 -38.46
N ILE A 13 4.64 -32.49 -38.82
CA ILE A 13 5.35 -31.60 -37.91
C ILE A 13 4.46 -31.34 -36.68
N VAL A 14 4.80 -31.90 -35.53
CA VAL A 14 4.16 -31.52 -34.26
C VAL A 14 4.86 -30.25 -33.80
N LEU A 15 4.33 -29.09 -34.21
CA LEU A 15 4.62 -27.82 -33.56
C LEU A 15 4.14 -27.95 -32.11
N SER A 16 5.07 -28.16 -31.19
CA SER A 16 4.80 -28.09 -29.76
C SER A 16 4.59 -26.61 -29.40
N THR A 17 3.39 -26.09 -29.64
CA THR A 17 2.97 -24.78 -29.15
C THR A 17 2.70 -24.92 -27.66
N SER A 18 3.72 -24.68 -26.84
CA SER A 18 3.53 -24.44 -25.41
C SER A 18 2.76 -23.13 -25.26
N ALA A 19 1.42 -23.20 -25.23
CA ALA A 19 0.59 -22.11 -24.77
C ALA A 19 0.81 -21.97 -23.25
N ALA A 20 1.79 -21.15 -22.88
CA ALA A 20 1.89 -20.65 -21.52
C ALA A 20 0.70 -19.71 -21.30
N VAL A 21 -0.42 -20.27 -20.83
CA VAL A 21 -1.50 -19.48 -20.22
C VAL A 21 -0.91 -18.83 -18.98
N VAL A 22 -0.41 -17.61 -19.15
CA VAL A 22 -0.13 -16.68 -18.07
C VAL A 22 -1.46 -16.42 -17.39
N ALA A 23 -1.75 -17.18 -16.33
CA ALA A 23 -2.89 -16.94 -15.48
C ALA A 23 -2.68 -15.58 -14.81
N CYS A 24 -3.27 -14.53 -15.37
CA CYS A 24 -3.42 -13.25 -14.69
C CYS A 24 -4.27 -13.50 -13.44
N ARG A 25 -3.61 -13.67 -12.30
CA ARG A 25 -4.27 -13.72 -11.00
C ARG A 25 -4.49 -12.27 -10.57
N PRO A 26 -5.73 -11.82 -10.31
CA PRO A 26 -5.96 -10.47 -9.82
C PRO A 26 -5.20 -10.30 -8.50
N ALA A 27 -4.41 -9.23 -8.39
CA ALA A 27 -3.74 -8.88 -7.15
C ALA A 27 -4.83 -8.60 -6.11
N ALA A 28 -4.75 -9.27 -4.96
CA ALA A 28 -5.67 -9.00 -3.86
C ALA A 28 -5.55 -7.52 -3.48
N GLU A 29 -6.68 -6.80 -3.45
CA GLU A 29 -6.68 -5.39 -3.05
C GLU A 29 -6.19 -5.27 -1.61
N PRO A 30 -5.29 -4.31 -1.31
CA PRO A 30 -4.86 -4.07 0.05
C PRO A 30 -6.06 -3.61 0.87
N ARG A 31 -6.34 -4.33 1.95
CA ARG A 31 -7.40 -3.92 2.88
C ARG A 31 -6.94 -2.65 3.58
N THR A 32 -7.83 -1.66 3.65
CA THR A 32 -7.52 -0.37 4.24
C THR A 32 -8.54 0.03 5.31
N VAL A 33 -8.08 0.84 6.25
CA VAL A 33 -8.86 1.48 7.30
C VAL A 33 -8.74 2.99 7.12
N SER A 34 -9.87 3.69 7.17
CA SER A 34 -9.85 5.16 7.08
C SER A 34 -9.32 5.77 8.36
N MET A 35 -8.31 6.64 8.26
CA MET A 35 -7.84 7.50 9.34
C MET A 35 -8.38 8.92 9.15
N ARG A 36 -8.89 9.49 10.25
CA ARG A 36 -9.30 10.89 10.35
C ARG A 36 -8.43 11.58 11.39
N MET A 37 -7.98 12.77 11.06
CA MET A 37 -7.11 13.56 11.91
C MET A 37 -7.69 14.96 12.07
N VAL A 38 -7.57 15.52 13.25
CA VAL A 38 -7.86 16.92 13.53
C VAL A 38 -6.75 17.47 14.40
N GLY A 39 -6.42 18.73 14.24
CA GLY A 39 -5.35 19.30 15.06
C GLY A 39 -4.90 20.69 14.63
N SER A 40 -3.89 21.17 15.34
CA SER A 40 -3.26 22.46 15.13
C SER A 40 -1.74 22.34 15.35
N PRO A 41 -0.91 23.01 14.54
CA PRO A 41 -1.26 24.00 13.52
C PRO A 41 -1.67 23.38 12.17
N ALA A 42 -2.51 24.09 11.41
CA ALA A 42 -3.09 23.63 10.15
C ALA A 42 -2.04 23.37 9.05
N ASN A 43 -0.92 24.09 9.09
CA ASN A 43 0.19 23.96 8.15
C ASN A 43 1.22 22.89 8.56
N ALA A 44 0.97 22.11 9.61
CA ALA A 44 1.87 21.02 10.00
C ALA A 44 1.96 19.96 8.90
N SER A 45 3.16 19.45 8.67
CA SER A 45 3.43 18.34 7.76
C SER A 45 3.09 17.02 8.42
N VAL A 46 2.37 16.16 7.71
CA VAL A 46 2.00 14.82 8.16
C VAL A 46 2.76 13.79 7.35
N THR A 47 3.44 12.91 8.06
CA THR A 47 4.18 11.79 7.52
C THR A 47 3.66 10.48 8.10
N ILE A 48 3.55 9.43 7.28
CA ILE A 48 3.14 8.09 7.73
C ILE A 48 4.15 7.08 7.22
N ASP A 49 4.83 6.37 8.12
CA ASP A 49 5.91 5.44 7.77
C ASP A 49 7.01 6.10 6.92
N ASP A 50 7.42 7.32 7.29
CA ASP A 50 8.39 8.15 6.56
C ASP A 50 7.89 8.66 5.17
N ILE A 51 6.64 8.34 4.88
CA ILE A 51 5.68 8.79 3.86
C ILE A 51 5.15 10.22 3.94
N PHE A 52 5.65 11.24 3.24
CA PHE A 52 4.93 12.53 3.25
C PHE A 52 3.54 12.38 2.62
N VAL A 53 2.48 12.58 3.42
CA VAL A 53 1.09 12.43 2.98
C VAL A 53 0.48 13.77 2.61
N GLY A 54 0.85 14.83 3.31
CA GLY A 54 0.33 16.16 3.08
C GLY A 54 0.37 17.04 4.32
N ARG A 55 -0.24 18.22 4.22
CA ARG A 55 -0.44 19.09 5.38
C ARG A 55 -1.65 18.67 6.19
N LEU A 56 -1.65 19.00 7.48
CA LEU A 56 -2.67 18.61 8.44
C LEU A 56 -4.08 19.09 8.03
N ASP A 57 -4.22 20.31 7.49
CA ASP A 57 -5.49 20.84 6.96
C ASP A 57 -6.09 19.98 5.84
N ILE A 58 -5.26 19.59 4.88
CA ILE A 58 -5.66 18.75 3.74
C ILE A 58 -6.02 17.35 4.22
N VAL A 59 -5.20 16.79 5.11
CA VAL A 59 -5.44 15.44 5.61
C VAL A 59 -6.67 15.39 6.52
N ALA A 60 -6.95 16.44 7.30
CA ALA A 60 -8.16 16.52 8.10
C ALA A 60 -9.42 16.51 7.23
N ALA A 61 -9.42 17.25 6.12
CA ALA A 61 -10.54 17.30 5.19
C ALA A 61 -10.75 15.97 4.45
N ARG A 62 -9.68 15.37 3.93
CA ARG A 62 -9.77 14.19 3.04
C ARG A 62 -9.76 12.86 3.78
N GLY A 63 -9.07 12.78 4.91
CA GLY A 63 -8.70 11.52 5.56
C GLY A 63 -7.60 10.78 4.79
N VAL A 64 -7.13 9.68 5.38
CA VAL A 64 -6.10 8.80 4.77
C VAL A 64 -6.61 7.36 4.79
N ALA A 65 -6.36 6.59 3.73
CA ALA A 65 -6.54 5.15 3.75
C ALA A 65 -5.25 4.49 4.22
N LEU A 66 -5.25 3.94 5.44
CA LEU A 66 -4.13 3.17 5.97
C LEU A 66 -4.30 1.70 5.59
N PRO A 67 -3.26 1.02 5.08
CA PRO A 67 -3.25 -0.44 5.03
C PRO A 67 -3.54 -1.05 6.40
N VAL A 68 -4.02 -2.29 6.43
CA VAL A 68 -4.12 -3.00 7.71
C VAL A 68 -2.71 -3.27 8.27
N GLY A 69 -2.49 -2.95 9.54
CA GLY A 69 -1.18 -3.07 10.18
C GLY A 69 -0.84 -1.93 11.12
N THR A 70 0.43 -1.88 11.51
CA THR A 70 0.97 -0.85 12.41
C THR A 70 1.66 0.22 11.58
N HIS A 71 1.27 1.48 11.82
CA HIS A 71 1.81 2.64 11.11
C HIS A 71 2.36 3.66 12.09
N ARG A 72 3.49 4.29 11.76
CA ARG A 72 4.02 5.43 12.50
C ARG A 72 3.51 6.71 11.85
N VAL A 73 2.73 7.49 12.60
CA VAL A 73 2.28 8.82 12.18
C VAL A 73 3.14 9.86 12.87
N SER A 74 3.77 10.72 12.08
CA SER A 74 4.62 11.82 12.54
C SER A 74 4.03 13.13 12.03
N VAL A 75 3.91 14.13 12.90
CA VAL A 75 3.39 15.46 12.56
C VAL A 75 4.36 16.52 13.05
N GLU A 76 4.76 17.41 12.15
CA GLU A 76 5.83 18.38 12.40
C GLU A 76 5.47 19.76 11.86
N ALA A 77 5.90 20.81 12.56
CA ALA A 77 5.78 22.18 12.09
C ALA A 77 6.95 23.03 12.60
N PRO A 78 7.41 24.04 11.85
CA PRO A 78 8.47 24.95 12.31
C PRO A 78 8.07 25.66 13.61
N GLY A 79 8.98 25.68 14.59
CA GLY A 79 8.74 26.29 15.91
C GLY A 79 7.93 25.41 16.87
N TYR A 80 7.69 24.15 16.52
CA TYR A 80 6.99 23.18 17.39
C TYR A 80 7.83 21.92 17.58
N LEU A 81 7.58 21.24 18.70
CA LEU A 81 8.08 19.89 18.93
C LEU A 81 7.36 18.89 18.01
N PRO A 82 8.09 17.90 17.45
CA PRO A 82 7.48 16.84 16.64
C PRO A 82 6.52 16.02 17.49
N TRP A 83 5.44 15.58 16.86
CA TRP A 83 4.46 14.67 17.46
C TRP A 83 4.48 13.34 16.73
N ASP A 84 4.79 12.27 17.46
CA ASP A 84 4.87 10.93 16.92
C ASP A 84 3.89 10.00 17.63
N LYS A 85 3.20 9.16 16.86
CA LYS A 85 2.30 8.15 17.40
C LYS A 85 2.26 6.91 16.53
N ILE A 86 2.32 5.76 17.19
CA ILE A 86 2.04 4.47 16.57
C ILE A 86 0.54 4.23 16.58
N VAL A 87 -0.03 3.91 15.41
CA VAL A 87 -1.44 3.54 15.24
C VAL A 87 -1.54 2.15 14.67
N GLU A 88 -2.52 1.40 15.15
CA GLU A 88 -2.82 0.05 14.66
C GLU A 88 -4.13 0.09 13.86
N ALA A 89 -4.03 -0.08 12.55
CA ALA A 89 -5.16 -0.16 11.63
C ALA A 89 -5.67 -1.61 11.58
N LYS A 90 -6.72 -1.88 12.35
CA LYS A 90 -7.39 -3.19 12.39
C LYS A 90 -8.59 -3.22 11.47
N GLU A 91 -8.70 -4.25 10.65
CA GLU A 91 -9.90 -4.53 9.87
C GLU A 91 -11.12 -4.66 10.79
N GLY A 92 -12.22 -4.02 10.43
CA GLY A 92 -13.48 -4.08 11.20
C GLY A 92 -13.53 -3.24 12.49
N ALA A 93 -12.42 -2.63 12.92
CA ALA A 93 -12.41 -1.76 14.12
C ALA A 93 -13.00 -0.36 13.91
N GLY A 94 -13.31 0.00 12.65
CA GLY A 94 -13.80 1.32 12.27
C GLY A 94 -12.68 2.33 12.04
N PRO A 95 -13.02 3.62 11.84
CA PRO A 95 -12.05 4.64 11.48
C PRO A 95 -11.11 4.98 12.64
N VAL A 96 -9.81 5.05 12.37
CA VAL A 96 -8.81 5.57 13.32
C VAL A 96 -9.01 7.07 13.45
N ARG A 97 -9.12 7.59 14.67
CA ARG A 97 -9.24 9.03 14.95
C ARG A 97 -8.06 9.52 15.76
N LEU A 98 -7.40 10.56 15.27
CA LEU A 98 -6.27 11.20 15.94
C LEU A 98 -6.56 12.68 16.19
N GLU A 99 -6.28 13.12 17.41
CA GLU A 99 -6.22 14.53 17.77
C GLU A 99 -4.75 14.91 17.94
N VAL A 100 -4.29 15.84 17.10
CA VAL A 100 -2.91 16.30 17.08
C VAL A 100 -2.84 17.70 17.69
N ARG A 101 -2.06 17.84 18.75
CA ARG A 101 -1.70 19.14 19.33
C ARG A 101 -0.20 19.21 19.46
N LEU A 102 0.41 20.04 18.62
CA LEU A 102 1.84 20.33 18.72
C LEU A 102 2.09 21.33 19.86
N VAL A 103 3.24 21.18 20.51
CA VAL A 103 3.71 22.08 21.57
C VAL A 103 4.75 23.00 20.96
N ALA A 104 4.59 24.32 21.13
CA ALA A 104 5.58 25.28 20.66
C ALA A 104 6.90 25.12 21.41
N THR A 105 8.02 25.17 20.70
CA THR A 105 9.35 25.15 21.30
C THR A 105 9.66 26.55 21.82
N PRO A 106 10.11 26.71 23.09
CA PRO A 106 10.58 28.00 23.58
C PRO A 106 11.78 28.49 22.79
N ASP A 107 11.81 29.79 22.48
CA ASP A 107 12.95 30.51 21.89
C ASP A 107 14.18 30.57 22.83
#